data_AF-A0A444UUC4-F1
#
_entry.id   AF-A0A444UUC4-F1
#
_cell.length_a   1.000
_cell.length_b   1.000
_cell.length_c   1.000
_cell.angle_alpha   90.00
_cell.angle_beta   90.00
_cell.angle_gamma   90.00
#
_symmetry.space_group_name_H-M   'P 1'
#
loop_
_entity.id
_entity.type
_entity.pdbx_description
1 polymer ?
#
loop_
_entity_poly.entity_id
_entity_poly.type
_entity_poly.pdbx_seq_one_letter_code
_entity_poly.pdbx_strand_id
1 'polypeptide(L)'
;MENCNGTGSLWYEQIQTELFLKIKLVITSVSCLVNLLLSLPLLFVITRNPSVQHKLRYVLLANLLICDNLQLLLGTVHFSTSFYLLHCSLINCFMFIILSFNFCTVEIFFTIAFSVDRCIAIKWPLQYETIFSSGRKKTIVAAVWLLAILLTLVALFVALNKLPMNVPIERCHLFIVAPCLSDSGIFEGYNTLMSAILLLGSYVCILGCLLLLCWDIRLFLKTRRAWVTLVMQFYCKMENCNGTGSLWYEQIQTELFLKIKLVITSVSCLVNLLLSLPLLFVITRNPSVQHKLRYVLLANLLICDNLQLLLGTVHFSTSFYLLHCSLINCFMFIILSFNFCTVEIFFTIAFSVDRCIAIKWPLQYETIFSSGRKKTIVAAVWLLAVLLTLVALFVALNKLPMNVPIERCHLFIVAPCLSDSGIFEGYNTLMSAILLLGSYVCILGCLLLLCWDIRLFLKTRRAWVTLAMQVLQLIFYSAPLLVDIFLIKNLKHMDDIDITISAIFNLGISLVPLVYGYRSVELQGLLWKLLPLSRNMIQPISC
;
A
#
# COMPACT_ATOMS: atom_id res chain seq x y z
N MET A 1 2.74 37.79 21.49
CA MET A 1 2.63 38.44 20.17
C MET A 1 3.99 38.74 19.51
N GLU A 2 5.14 38.40 20.12
CA GLU A 2 6.47 38.70 19.55
C GLU A 2 7.13 37.57 18.72
N ASN A 3 6.55 36.37 18.62
CA ASN A 3 7.22 35.23 17.98
C ASN A 3 6.97 35.03 16.46
N CYS A 4 6.44 36.02 15.74
CA CYS A 4 6.13 35.88 14.30
C CYS A 4 6.99 36.74 13.34
N ASN A 5 8.02 37.44 13.81
CA ASN A 5 8.85 38.32 12.96
C ASN A 5 10.26 37.75 12.68
N GLY A 6 10.34 36.49 12.24
CA GLY A 6 11.59 35.91 11.73
C GLY A 6 11.81 36.28 10.25
N THR A 7 12.49 37.39 9.97
CA THR A 7 12.63 37.95 8.60
C THR A 7 13.85 37.43 7.81
N GLY A 8 14.49 36.32 8.21
CA GLY A 8 15.77 35.88 7.63
C GLY A 8 15.72 34.80 6.54
N SER A 9 14.70 33.93 6.50
CA SER A 9 14.59 32.78 5.56
C SER A 9 13.59 33.01 4.41
N LEU A 10 13.01 34.21 4.33
CA LEU A 10 11.79 34.49 3.56
C LEU A 10 11.90 34.13 2.07
N TRP A 11 13.03 34.36 1.41
CA TRP A 11 13.11 34.16 -0.05
C TRP A 11 13.09 32.70 -0.50
N TYR A 12 13.72 31.78 0.25
CA TYR A 12 13.74 30.36 -0.11
C TYR A 12 12.42 29.67 0.26
N GLU A 13 11.87 29.97 1.44
CA GLU A 13 10.53 29.50 1.84
C GLU A 13 9.43 30.03 0.91
N GLN A 14 9.56 31.27 0.39
CA GLN A 14 8.57 31.87 -0.50
C GLN A 14 8.56 31.24 -1.90
N ILE A 15 9.74 30.88 -2.46
CA ILE A 15 9.85 30.18 -3.75
C ILE A 15 9.33 28.73 -3.64
N GLN A 16 9.67 28.01 -2.57
CA GLN A 16 9.13 26.66 -2.36
C GLN A 16 7.61 26.67 -2.15
N THR A 17 7.08 27.67 -1.44
CA THR A 17 5.63 27.83 -1.23
C THR A 17 4.90 28.15 -2.53
N GLU A 18 5.45 28.99 -3.41
CA GLU A 18 4.91 29.28 -4.74
C GLU A 18 4.81 28.03 -5.62
N LEU A 19 5.90 27.26 -5.71
CA LEU A 19 5.92 26.03 -6.51
C LEU A 19 4.95 24.98 -5.96
N PHE A 20 4.90 24.84 -4.64
CA PHE A 20 3.98 23.94 -3.96
C PHE A 20 2.51 24.31 -4.19
N LEU A 21 2.16 25.59 -4.11
CA LEU A 21 0.82 26.09 -4.40
C LEU A 21 0.44 25.86 -5.87
N LYS A 22 1.36 26.09 -6.82
CA LYS A 22 1.15 25.79 -8.24
C LYS A 22 0.88 24.31 -8.48
N ILE A 23 1.70 23.43 -7.88
CA ILE A 23 1.53 21.99 -8.01
C ILE A 23 0.19 21.56 -7.41
N LYS A 24 -0.15 22.02 -6.20
CA LYS A 24 -1.44 21.71 -5.56
C LYS A 24 -2.63 22.24 -6.35
N LEU A 25 -2.53 23.45 -6.91
CA LEU A 25 -3.56 24.03 -7.77
C LEU A 25 -3.76 23.19 -9.04
N VAL A 26 -2.68 22.77 -9.71
CA VAL A 26 -2.75 21.91 -10.91
C VAL A 26 -3.35 20.55 -10.55
N ILE A 27 -2.89 19.91 -9.47
CA ILE A 27 -3.43 18.61 -9.05
C ILE A 27 -4.91 18.73 -8.71
N THR A 28 -5.29 19.70 -7.87
CA THR A 28 -6.70 19.86 -7.45
C THR A 28 -7.61 20.27 -8.60
N SER A 29 -7.16 21.12 -9.52
CA SER A 29 -7.94 21.50 -10.71
C SER A 29 -8.12 20.33 -11.68
N VAL A 30 -7.09 19.51 -11.90
CA VAL A 30 -7.19 18.29 -12.71
C VAL A 30 -8.09 17.27 -12.03
N SER A 31 -7.93 17.04 -10.71
CA SER A 31 -8.81 16.15 -9.94
C SER A 31 -10.26 16.64 -9.96
N CYS A 32 -10.50 17.94 -9.84
CA CYS A 32 -11.83 18.54 -9.93
C CYS A 32 -12.43 18.31 -11.32
N LEU A 33 -11.67 18.56 -12.40
CA LEU A 33 -12.14 18.37 -13.77
C LEU A 33 -12.46 16.90 -14.06
N VAL A 34 -11.59 15.97 -13.66
CA VAL A 34 -11.83 14.53 -13.79
C VAL A 34 -13.07 14.11 -13.00
N ASN A 35 -13.20 14.58 -11.75
CA ASN A 35 -14.34 14.23 -10.92
C ASN A 35 -15.65 14.78 -11.49
N LEU A 36 -15.67 16.02 -11.99
CA LEU A 36 -16.84 16.59 -12.66
C LEU A 36 -17.23 15.81 -13.91
N LEU A 37 -16.25 15.43 -14.75
CA LEU A 37 -16.49 14.63 -15.95
C LEU A 37 -17.08 13.25 -15.64
N LEU A 38 -16.68 12.63 -14.53
CA LEU A 38 -17.17 11.31 -14.11
C LEU A 38 -18.49 11.37 -13.34
N SER A 39 -18.64 12.35 -12.45
CA SER A 39 -19.76 12.44 -11.52
C SER A 39 -21.00 13.12 -12.12
N LEU A 40 -20.85 14.12 -13.00
CA LEU A 40 -22.00 14.83 -13.58
C LEU A 40 -22.88 13.93 -14.45
N PRO A 41 -22.36 13.04 -15.32
CA PRO A 41 -23.20 12.10 -16.05
C PRO A 41 -23.94 11.15 -15.12
N LEU A 42 -23.27 10.69 -14.06
CA LEU A 42 -23.87 9.78 -13.07
C LEU A 42 -24.97 10.46 -12.26
N LEU A 43 -24.74 11.70 -11.81
CA LEU A 43 -25.74 12.55 -11.18
C LEU A 43 -26.91 12.83 -12.12
N PHE A 44 -26.65 13.12 -13.39
CA PHE A 44 -27.69 13.33 -14.40
C PHE A 44 -28.56 12.07 -14.57
N VAL A 45 -27.96 10.89 -14.65
CA VAL A 45 -28.69 9.62 -14.74
C VAL A 45 -29.52 9.35 -13.47
N ILE A 46 -28.97 9.61 -12.28
CA ILE A 46 -29.71 9.41 -11.03
C ILE A 46 -30.85 10.43 -10.89
N THR A 47 -30.64 11.69 -11.29
CA THR A 47 -31.62 12.77 -11.18
C THR A 47 -32.76 12.66 -12.21
N ARG A 48 -32.49 12.17 -13.42
CA ARG A 48 -33.49 11.96 -14.48
C ARG A 48 -34.39 10.75 -14.28
N ASN A 49 -33.94 9.72 -13.55
CA ASN A 49 -34.66 8.46 -13.44
C ASN A 49 -35.37 8.32 -12.09
N PRO A 50 -36.69 8.60 -11.99
CA PRO A 50 -37.43 8.51 -10.72
C PRO A 50 -37.46 7.08 -10.15
N SER A 51 -37.38 6.06 -11.02
CA SER A 51 -37.27 4.65 -10.62
C SER A 51 -35.97 4.33 -9.88
N VAL A 52 -34.88 5.04 -10.19
CA VAL A 52 -33.57 4.90 -9.54
C VAL A 52 -33.57 5.63 -8.21
N GLN A 53 -34.18 6.82 -8.13
CA GLN A 53 -34.31 7.60 -6.90
C GLN A 53 -35.14 6.91 -5.82
N HIS A 54 -36.00 5.96 -6.20
CA HIS A 54 -36.77 5.20 -5.23
C HIS A 54 -35.88 4.38 -4.27
N LYS A 55 -34.64 4.04 -4.62
CA LYS A 55 -33.75 3.24 -3.76
C LYS A 55 -32.78 4.13 -2.96
N LEU A 56 -32.69 3.91 -1.64
CA LEU A 56 -31.89 4.72 -0.73
C LEU A 56 -30.41 4.79 -1.17
N ARG A 57 -29.83 3.68 -1.62
CA ARG A 57 -28.46 3.61 -2.12
C ARG A 57 -28.11 4.66 -3.18
N TYR A 58 -29.03 4.98 -4.09
CA TYR A 58 -28.77 5.95 -5.16
C TYR A 58 -28.95 7.38 -4.68
N VAL A 59 -29.82 7.60 -3.69
CA VAL A 59 -29.96 8.90 -3.01
C VAL A 59 -28.71 9.21 -2.19
N LEU A 60 -28.17 8.23 -1.46
CA LEU A 60 -26.91 8.37 -0.72
C LEU A 60 -25.73 8.59 -1.67
N LEU A 61 -25.65 7.82 -2.76
CA LEU A 61 -24.62 7.98 -3.78
C LEU A 61 -24.68 9.36 -4.43
N ALA A 62 -25.87 9.87 -4.75
CA ALA A 62 -26.01 11.21 -5.31
C ALA A 62 -25.49 12.29 -4.35
N ASN A 63 -25.82 12.19 -3.06
CA ASN A 63 -25.32 13.16 -2.08
C ASN A 63 -23.80 13.05 -1.86
N LEU A 64 -23.25 11.84 -1.89
CA LEU A 64 -21.79 11.62 -1.82
C LEU A 64 -21.09 12.31 -3.00
N LEU A 65 -21.55 12.07 -4.23
CA LEU A 65 -21.01 12.70 -5.44
C LEU A 65 -21.13 14.22 -5.42
N ILE A 66 -22.21 14.76 -4.83
CA ILE A 66 -22.36 16.21 -4.62
C ILE A 66 -21.29 16.72 -3.66
N CYS A 67 -21.00 16.00 -2.58
CA CYS A 67 -19.96 16.36 -1.62
C CYS A 67 -18.57 16.35 -2.25
N ASP A 68 -18.23 15.29 -2.99
CA ASP A 68 -16.92 15.16 -3.65
C ASP A 68 -16.67 16.33 -4.62
N ASN A 69 -17.70 16.70 -5.38
CA ASN A 69 -17.64 17.84 -6.29
C ASN A 69 -17.46 19.17 -5.55
N LEU A 70 -18.25 19.40 -4.49
CA LEU A 70 -18.17 20.63 -3.71
C LEU A 70 -16.82 20.76 -3.00
N GLN A 71 -16.27 19.66 -2.47
CA GLN A 71 -14.96 19.65 -1.82
C GLN A 71 -13.83 19.94 -2.79
N LEU A 72 -13.80 19.29 -3.96
CA LEU A 72 -12.77 19.53 -4.97
C LEU A 72 -12.85 20.92 -5.59
N LEU A 73 -14.07 21.43 -5.79
CA LEU A 73 -14.30 22.80 -6.23
C LEU A 73 -13.81 23.80 -5.18
N LEU A 74 -14.17 23.59 -3.91
CA LEU A 74 -13.73 24.42 -2.80
C LEU A 74 -12.20 24.41 -2.65
N GLY A 75 -11.57 23.25 -2.80
CA GLY A 75 -10.11 23.11 -2.82
C GLY A 75 -9.48 23.92 -3.96
N THR A 76 -10.04 23.83 -5.16
CA THR A 76 -9.55 24.57 -6.33
C THR A 76 -9.73 26.08 -6.14
N VAL A 77 -10.86 26.54 -5.60
CA VAL A 77 -11.08 27.95 -5.24
C VAL A 77 -10.11 28.39 -4.16
N HIS A 78 -9.87 27.58 -3.14
CA HIS A 78 -8.93 27.91 -2.07
C HIS A 78 -7.50 28.05 -2.60
N PHE A 79 -7.00 27.09 -3.37
CA PHE A 79 -5.65 27.18 -3.93
C PHE A 79 -5.53 28.29 -4.99
N SER A 80 -6.58 28.54 -5.77
CA SER A 80 -6.62 29.64 -6.73
C SER A 80 -6.62 31.00 -6.04
N THR A 81 -7.45 31.18 -5.01
CA THR A 81 -7.47 32.42 -4.21
C THR A 81 -6.15 32.63 -3.47
N SER A 82 -5.57 31.59 -2.84
CA SER A 82 -4.25 31.67 -2.22
C SER A 82 -3.11 31.94 -3.20
N PHE A 83 -3.29 31.63 -4.49
CA PHE A 83 -2.29 31.86 -5.54
C PHE A 83 -2.43 33.25 -6.19
N TYR A 84 -3.66 33.67 -6.51
CA TYR A 84 -3.92 34.90 -7.27
C TYR A 84 -4.21 36.13 -6.39
N LEU A 85 -4.74 35.95 -5.17
CA LEU A 85 -5.04 37.05 -4.26
C LEU A 85 -3.99 37.10 -3.13
N LEU A 86 -3.12 38.12 -3.19
CA LEU A 86 -2.06 38.36 -2.20
C LEU A 86 -2.56 38.74 -0.79
N HIS A 87 -3.86 38.99 -0.62
CA HIS A 87 -4.44 39.36 0.67
C HIS A 87 -5.76 38.63 0.91
N CYS A 88 -5.69 37.56 1.71
CA CYS A 88 -6.85 36.86 2.23
C CYS A 88 -6.91 37.10 3.73
N SER A 89 -8.06 37.55 4.25
CA SER A 89 -8.21 37.69 5.70
C SER A 89 -8.04 36.31 6.36
N LEU A 90 -7.44 36.28 7.55
CA LEU A 90 -7.30 35.05 8.34
C LEU A 90 -8.66 34.34 8.50
N ILE A 91 -9.73 35.12 8.65
CA ILE A 91 -11.11 34.62 8.74
C ILE A 91 -11.51 33.87 7.47
N ASN A 92 -11.29 34.45 6.28
CA ASN A 92 -11.64 33.79 5.03
C ASN A 92 -10.86 32.47 4.86
N CYS A 93 -9.56 32.50 5.19
CA CYS A 93 -8.71 31.30 5.17
C CYS A 93 -9.27 30.19 6.07
N PHE A 94 -9.64 30.58 7.29
CA PHE A 94 -10.17 29.68 8.29
C PHE A 94 -11.55 29.13 7.91
N MET A 95 -12.40 29.96 7.30
CA MET A 95 -13.70 29.53 6.76
C MET A 95 -13.54 28.50 5.64
N PHE A 96 -12.57 28.63 4.73
CA PHE A 96 -12.30 27.62 3.70
C PHE A 96 -11.84 26.29 4.30
N ILE A 97 -10.98 26.35 5.31
CA ILE A 97 -10.48 25.15 6.01
C ILE A 97 -11.65 24.44 6.70
N ILE A 98 -12.49 25.16 7.45
CA ILE A 98 -13.65 24.59 8.14
C ILE A 98 -14.65 24.00 7.16
N LEU A 99 -14.94 24.71 6.07
CA LEU A 99 -15.89 24.22 5.08
C LEU A 99 -15.35 22.98 4.36
N SER A 100 -14.04 22.91 4.11
CA SER A 100 -13.39 21.69 3.60
C SER A 100 -13.52 20.53 4.60
N PHE A 101 -13.29 20.79 5.88
CA PHE A 101 -13.51 19.80 6.94
C PHE A 101 -14.97 19.34 7.01
N ASN A 102 -15.94 20.23 6.81
CA ASN A 102 -17.35 19.89 6.82
C ASN A 102 -17.67 18.87 5.73
N PHE A 103 -17.23 19.10 4.49
CA PHE A 103 -17.48 18.16 3.39
C PHE A 103 -16.81 16.81 3.63
N CYS A 104 -15.58 16.78 4.15
CA CYS A 104 -14.96 15.52 4.57
C CYS A 104 -15.83 14.79 5.61
N THR A 105 -16.36 15.49 6.62
CA THR A 105 -17.22 14.90 7.65
C THR A 105 -18.52 14.34 7.05
N VAL A 106 -19.13 15.07 6.11
CA VAL A 106 -20.33 14.64 5.40
C VAL A 106 -20.06 13.38 4.56
N GLU A 107 -18.94 13.33 3.85
CA GLU A 107 -18.52 12.17 3.04
C GLU A 107 -18.41 10.89 3.89
N ILE A 108 -17.79 11.00 5.07
CA ILE A 108 -17.71 9.91 6.03
C ILE A 108 -19.10 9.43 6.43
N PHE A 109 -19.98 10.34 6.83
CA PHE A 109 -21.32 9.98 7.28
C PHE A 109 -22.17 9.37 6.17
N PHE A 110 -22.03 9.82 4.92
CA PHE A 110 -22.68 9.18 3.78
C PHE A 110 -22.14 7.79 3.52
N THR A 111 -20.83 7.61 3.66
CA THR A 111 -20.21 6.28 3.56
C THR A 111 -20.74 5.36 4.66
N ILE A 112 -20.90 5.85 5.89
CA ILE A 112 -21.48 5.09 7.01
C ILE A 112 -22.93 4.73 6.70
N ALA A 113 -23.72 5.70 6.23
CA ALA A 113 -25.10 5.48 5.85
C ALA A 113 -25.22 4.46 4.70
N PHE A 114 -24.28 4.45 3.75
CA PHE A 114 -24.23 3.47 2.66
C PHE A 114 -23.95 2.06 3.20
N SER A 115 -23.02 1.93 4.13
CA SER A 115 -22.76 0.65 4.79
C SER A 115 -23.98 0.15 5.60
N VAL A 116 -24.65 1.05 6.32
CA VAL A 116 -25.88 0.72 7.07
C VAL A 116 -27.04 0.33 6.13
N ASP A 117 -27.23 1.04 5.03
CA ASP A 117 -28.23 0.72 4.00
C ASP A 117 -28.02 -0.69 3.46
N ARG A 118 -26.77 -1.04 3.12
CA ARG A 118 -26.41 -2.38 2.66
C ARG A 118 -26.63 -3.44 3.72
N CYS A 119 -26.34 -3.15 4.99
CA CYS A 119 -26.62 -4.05 6.11
C CYS A 119 -28.12 -4.36 6.24
N ILE A 120 -28.96 -3.33 6.16
CA ILE A 120 -30.41 -3.50 6.31
C ILE A 120 -30.99 -4.22 5.09
N ALA A 121 -30.53 -3.91 3.87
CA ALA A 121 -30.95 -4.58 2.65
C ALA A 121 -30.67 -6.09 2.66
N ILE A 122 -29.51 -6.48 3.20
CA ILE A 122 -29.09 -7.88 3.26
C ILE A 122 -29.83 -8.62 4.39
N LYS A 123 -29.95 -8.00 5.56
CA LYS A 123 -30.53 -8.66 6.74
C LYS A 123 -32.05 -8.76 6.68
N TRP A 124 -32.72 -7.79 6.05
CA TRP A 124 -34.18 -7.73 5.98
C TRP A 124 -34.68 -7.39 4.57
N PRO A 125 -34.43 -8.26 3.57
CA PRO A 125 -34.75 -7.95 2.18
C PRO A 125 -36.25 -7.70 1.95
N LEU A 126 -37.12 -8.44 2.66
CA LEU A 126 -38.57 -8.31 2.54
C LEU A 126 -39.14 -7.07 3.24
N GLN A 127 -38.46 -6.58 4.29
CA GLN A 127 -38.89 -5.38 5.02
C GLN A 127 -38.16 -4.12 4.54
N TYR A 128 -37.15 -4.23 3.67
CA TYR A 128 -36.32 -3.10 3.26
C TYR A 128 -37.14 -1.92 2.73
N GLU A 129 -38.12 -2.18 1.86
CA GLU A 129 -39.01 -1.13 1.33
C GLU A 129 -39.93 -0.53 2.41
N THR A 130 -40.31 -1.31 3.44
CA THR A 130 -41.09 -0.81 4.58
C THR A 130 -40.24 -0.02 5.59
N ILE A 131 -38.97 -0.38 5.74
CA ILE A 131 -38.02 0.27 6.64
C ILE A 131 -37.61 1.62 6.07
N PHE A 132 -37.38 1.71 4.76
CA PHE A 132 -36.95 2.93 4.09
C PHE A 132 -38.06 3.57 3.26
N SER A 133 -39.08 4.09 3.95
CA SER A 133 -40.07 4.96 3.31
C SER A 133 -39.41 6.23 2.74
N SER A 134 -40.06 6.84 1.74
CA SER A 134 -39.56 8.08 1.09
C SER A 134 -39.29 9.21 2.10
N GLY A 135 -40.07 9.29 3.18
CA GLY A 135 -39.84 10.21 4.29
C GLY A 135 -38.56 9.91 5.07
N ARG A 136 -38.35 8.64 5.47
CA ARG A 136 -37.16 8.23 6.24
C ARG A 136 -35.85 8.41 5.46
N LYS A 137 -35.87 8.20 4.14
CA LYS A 137 -34.71 8.44 3.26
C LYS A 137 -34.26 9.91 3.35
N LYS A 138 -35.20 10.85 3.28
CA LYS A 138 -34.92 12.29 3.43
C LYS A 138 -34.44 12.63 4.84
N THR A 139 -35.02 12.03 5.88
CA THR A 139 -34.60 12.22 7.28
C THR A 139 -33.15 11.76 7.50
N ILE A 140 -32.73 10.63 6.93
CA ILE A 140 -31.35 10.12 7.05
C ILE A 140 -30.37 11.10 6.39
N VAL A 141 -30.66 11.55 5.17
CA VAL A 141 -29.81 12.52 4.47
C VAL A 141 -29.72 13.82 5.28
N ALA A 142 -30.85 14.33 5.77
CA ALA A 142 -30.87 15.54 6.59
C ALA A 142 -30.07 15.36 7.90
N ALA A 143 -30.20 14.21 8.57
CA ALA A 143 -29.46 13.91 9.79
C ALA A 143 -27.94 13.86 9.56
N VAL A 144 -27.50 13.26 8.44
CA VAL A 144 -26.08 13.21 8.04
C VAL A 144 -25.51 14.62 7.87
N TRP A 145 -26.21 15.48 7.11
CA TRP A 145 -25.80 16.87 6.91
C TRP A 145 -25.80 17.68 8.21
N LEU A 146 -26.88 17.58 9.01
CA LEU A 146 -27.00 18.31 10.27
C LEU A 146 -25.92 17.91 11.27
N LEU A 147 -25.60 16.62 11.36
CA LEU A 147 -24.57 16.12 12.28
C LEU A 147 -23.17 16.64 11.89
N ALA A 148 -22.84 16.64 10.59
CA ALA A 148 -21.58 17.20 10.10
C ALA A 148 -21.49 18.70 10.35
N ILE A 149 -22.56 19.45 10.05
CA ILE A 149 -22.63 20.90 10.31
C ILE A 149 -22.43 21.17 11.80
N LEU A 150 -23.14 20.47 12.68
CA LEU A 150 -23.02 20.64 14.13
C LEU A 150 -21.58 20.42 14.60
N LEU A 151 -20.92 19.35 14.15
CA LEU A 151 -19.52 19.07 14.50
C LEU A 151 -18.58 20.18 14.04
N THR A 152 -18.77 20.70 12.83
CA THR A 152 -17.94 21.80 12.32
C THR A 152 -18.24 23.16 12.95
N LEU A 153 -19.49 23.41 13.36
CA LEU A 153 -19.84 24.63 14.09
C LEU A 153 -19.20 24.69 15.46
N VAL A 154 -19.04 23.55 16.15
CA VAL A 154 -18.28 23.47 17.40
C VAL A 154 -16.82 23.86 17.16
N ALA A 155 -16.21 23.37 16.08
CA ALA A 155 -14.84 23.72 15.69
C ALA A 155 -14.69 25.22 15.38
N LEU A 156 -15.65 25.76 14.62
CA LEU A 156 -15.72 27.18 14.27
C LEU A 156 -15.81 28.05 15.50
N PHE A 157 -16.72 27.72 16.42
CA PHE A 157 -16.93 28.46 17.65
C PHE A 157 -15.68 28.47 18.54
N VAL A 158 -15.02 27.31 18.70
CA VAL A 158 -13.77 27.21 19.46
C VAL A 158 -12.69 28.12 18.89
N ALA A 159 -12.55 28.16 17.57
CA ALA A 159 -11.51 28.93 16.93
C ALA A 159 -11.80 30.43 16.86
N LEU A 160 -13.06 30.83 16.61
CA LEU A 160 -13.45 32.24 16.63
C LEU A 160 -13.21 32.89 18.01
N ASN A 161 -13.35 32.13 19.09
CA ASN A 161 -13.07 32.61 20.44
C ASN A 161 -11.58 32.83 20.75
N LYS A 162 -10.66 32.29 19.93
CA LYS A 162 -9.22 32.34 20.18
C LYS A 162 -8.42 33.13 19.15
N LEU A 163 -8.99 33.43 17.98
CA LEU A 163 -8.27 34.10 16.90
C LEU A 163 -8.44 35.63 16.97
N PRO A 164 -7.35 36.41 16.86
CA PRO A 164 -7.45 37.85 16.70
C PRO A 164 -8.02 38.17 15.31
N MET A 165 -9.25 38.72 15.28
CA MET A 165 -10.07 38.88 14.06
C MET A 165 -9.49 39.84 13.00
N ASN A 166 -8.47 40.64 13.31
CA ASN A 166 -8.00 41.74 12.47
C ASN A 166 -6.53 41.63 12.01
N VAL A 167 -5.93 40.44 12.02
CA VAL A 167 -4.56 40.27 11.52
C VAL A 167 -4.59 39.99 10.01
N PRO A 168 -4.10 40.91 9.15
CA PRO A 168 -3.92 40.62 7.74
C PRO A 168 -2.81 39.58 7.57
N ILE A 169 -3.03 38.59 6.72
CA ILE A 169 -2.05 37.55 6.40
C ILE A 169 -1.78 37.59 4.90
N GLU A 170 -0.51 37.61 4.52
CA GLU A 170 -0.09 37.66 3.11
C GLU A 170 -0.42 36.36 2.36
N ARG A 171 -0.46 35.20 3.04
CA ARG A 171 -0.85 33.93 2.42
C ARG A 171 -1.65 33.04 3.35
N CYS A 172 -2.76 32.54 2.81
CA CYS A 172 -3.59 31.56 3.48
C CYS A 172 -2.96 30.16 3.34
N HIS A 173 -2.16 29.76 4.34
CA HIS A 173 -1.51 28.45 4.37
C HIS A 173 -1.69 27.75 5.72
N LEU A 174 -2.00 26.45 5.69
CA LEU A 174 -2.24 25.64 6.89
C LEU A 174 -1.04 25.66 7.85
N PHE A 175 0.19 25.78 7.34
CA PHE A 175 1.41 25.88 8.16
C PHE A 175 1.54 27.21 8.92
N ILE A 176 0.86 28.28 8.49
CA ILE A 176 0.86 29.57 9.19
C ILE A 176 -0.22 29.57 10.28
N VAL A 177 -1.35 28.91 10.00
CA VAL A 177 -2.50 28.86 10.93
C VAL A 177 -2.32 27.77 12.00
N ALA A 178 -1.66 26.65 11.68
CA ALA A 178 -1.47 25.52 12.60
C ALA A 178 -0.70 25.88 13.89
N PRO A 179 0.39 26.67 13.87
CA PRO A 179 1.08 27.09 15.09
C PRO A 179 0.22 27.99 15.97
N CYS A 180 -0.57 28.90 15.38
CA CYS A 180 -1.50 29.75 16.13
C CYS A 180 -2.63 28.95 16.78
N LEU A 181 -2.96 27.78 16.23
CA LEU A 181 -4.00 26.88 16.74
C LEU A 181 -3.45 25.81 17.71
N SER A 182 -2.19 25.40 17.61
CA SER A 182 -1.61 24.33 18.45
C SER A 182 -1.46 24.74 19.92
N ASP A 183 -1.15 26.01 20.19
CA ASP A 183 -1.06 26.54 21.57
C ASP A 183 -2.38 26.45 22.35
N SER A 184 -3.48 26.18 21.65
CA SER A 184 -4.81 26.21 22.25
C SER A 184 -5.23 24.91 22.93
N GLY A 185 -4.52 23.78 22.76
CA GLY A 185 -4.84 22.42 23.26
C GLY A 185 -6.15 21.81 22.73
N ILE A 186 -7.13 22.65 22.41
CA ILE A 186 -8.47 22.27 21.94
C ILE A 186 -8.43 21.94 20.44
N PHE A 187 -7.57 22.60 19.64
CA PHE A 187 -7.40 22.23 18.23
C PHE A 187 -6.75 20.85 18.08
N GLU A 188 -5.80 20.53 18.96
CA GLU A 188 -5.23 19.18 19.06
C GLU A 188 -6.32 18.17 19.48
N GLY A 189 -7.12 18.49 20.50
CA GLY A 189 -8.28 17.68 20.90
C GLY A 189 -9.32 17.50 19.78
N TYR A 190 -9.61 18.53 18.99
CA TYR A 190 -10.53 18.47 17.86
C TYR A 190 -9.95 17.69 16.67
N ASN A 191 -8.66 17.87 16.33
CA ASN A 191 -8.00 17.05 15.32
C ASN A 191 -7.91 15.59 15.75
N THR A 192 -7.73 15.33 17.04
CA THR A 192 -7.74 13.98 17.61
C THR A 192 -9.15 13.39 17.57
N LEU A 193 -10.18 14.17 17.88
CA LEU A 193 -11.58 13.75 17.80
C LEU A 193 -12.03 13.53 16.35
N MET A 194 -11.66 14.42 15.43
CA MET A 194 -12.00 14.34 14.01
C MET A 194 -11.22 13.23 13.32
N SER A 195 -9.94 13.06 13.61
CA SER A 195 -9.18 11.89 13.16
C SER A 195 -9.75 10.61 13.74
N ALA A 196 -10.20 10.61 15.01
CA ALA A 196 -10.92 9.49 15.59
C ALA A 196 -12.28 9.24 14.92
N ILE A 197 -13.04 10.25 14.52
CA ILE A 197 -14.32 10.09 13.79
C ILE A 197 -14.08 9.66 12.33
N LEU A 198 -13.03 10.15 11.67
CA LEU A 198 -12.56 9.72 10.35
C LEU A 198 -12.09 8.27 10.36
N LEU A 199 -11.29 7.91 11.37
CA LEU A 199 -10.84 6.54 11.60
C LEU A 199 -12.02 5.66 11.98
N LEU A 200 -12.87 6.06 12.91
CA LEU A 200 -14.03 5.27 13.33
C LEU A 200 -15.05 5.15 12.22
N GLY A 201 -15.24 6.18 11.40
CA GLY A 201 -16.18 6.19 10.28
C GLY A 201 -15.67 5.37 9.10
N SER A 202 -14.43 5.56 8.66
CA SER A 202 -13.79 4.68 7.67
C SER A 202 -13.71 3.24 8.19
N TYR A 203 -13.42 3.05 9.47
CA TYR A 203 -13.43 1.73 10.12
C TYR A 203 -14.85 1.18 10.20
N VAL A 204 -15.91 1.92 10.49
CA VAL A 204 -17.30 1.42 10.49
C VAL A 204 -17.78 1.13 9.06
N CYS A 205 -17.31 1.88 8.06
CA CYS A 205 -17.61 1.62 6.65
C CYS A 205 -16.89 0.36 6.14
N ILE A 206 -15.59 0.26 6.41
CA ILE A 206 -14.73 -0.85 6.03
C ILE A 206 -15.10 -2.10 6.85
N LEU A 207 -15.26 -1.97 8.17
CA LEU A 207 -15.73 -3.03 9.07
C LEU A 207 -17.17 -3.39 8.75
N GLY A 208 -18.06 -2.47 8.36
CA GLY A 208 -19.43 -2.79 7.92
C GLY A 208 -19.44 -3.60 6.62
N CYS A 209 -18.64 -3.19 5.62
CA CYS A 209 -18.43 -3.92 4.38
C CYS A 209 -17.75 -5.28 4.62
N LEU A 210 -16.79 -5.34 5.55
CA LEU A 210 -16.11 -6.57 5.95
C LEU A 210 -17.03 -7.47 6.78
N LEU A 211 -17.87 -6.92 7.67
CA LEU A 211 -18.84 -7.64 8.52
C LEU A 211 -19.97 -8.24 7.70
N LEU A 212 -20.43 -7.55 6.65
CA LEU A 212 -21.34 -8.11 5.64
C LEU A 212 -20.69 -9.25 4.85
N LEU A 213 -19.39 -9.13 4.56
CA LEU A 213 -18.61 -10.23 4.01
C LEU A 213 -18.27 -11.31 5.07
N CYS A 214 -18.51 -11.07 6.37
CA CYS A 214 -18.16 -11.95 7.49
C CYS A 214 -19.32 -12.67 8.20
N TRP A 215 -20.59 -12.26 8.04
CA TRP A 215 -21.76 -12.94 8.66
C TRP A 215 -22.09 -14.29 8.01
N ASP A 216 -21.62 -14.53 6.79
CA ASP A 216 -21.28 -15.86 6.27
C ASP A 216 -19.78 -16.06 6.55
N ILE A 217 -19.30 -17.24 6.98
CA ILE A 217 -17.93 -17.48 7.54
C ILE A 217 -16.79 -16.68 6.86
N ARG A 218 -16.59 -15.43 7.29
CA ARG A 218 -15.31 -14.80 7.67
C ARG A 218 -15.29 -14.47 9.17
N LEU A 219 -16.23 -15.01 9.94
CA LEU A 219 -16.26 -14.99 11.40
C LEU A 219 -15.25 -15.98 12.03
N PHE A 220 -14.06 -16.09 11.41
CA PHE A 220 -12.90 -16.79 11.94
C PHE A 220 -11.91 -15.83 12.61
N LEU A 221 -12.04 -14.50 12.50
CA LEU A 221 -11.07 -13.61 13.15
C LEU A 221 -11.74 -12.50 13.96
N LYS A 222 -12.48 -12.97 14.96
CA LYS A 222 -12.33 -12.48 16.32
C LYS A 222 -10.82 -12.53 16.64
N THR A 223 -10.25 -11.45 17.17
CA THR A 223 -8.82 -11.18 17.54
C THR A 223 -7.89 -10.60 16.45
N ARG A 224 -7.25 -9.44 16.78
CA ARG A 224 -6.28 -8.56 16.04
C ARG A 224 -6.94 -7.42 15.23
N ARG A 225 -6.96 -6.15 15.66
CA ARG A 225 -5.83 -5.21 15.90
C ARG A 225 -6.39 -4.01 16.72
N ALA A 226 -5.87 -3.49 17.83
CA ALA A 226 -4.59 -3.57 18.55
C ALA A 226 -3.32 -3.16 17.80
N TRP A 227 -3.36 -2.85 16.51
CA TRP A 227 -2.13 -2.68 15.72
C TRP A 227 -2.11 -1.49 14.76
N VAL A 228 -3.23 -0.75 14.57
CA VAL A 228 -3.23 0.41 13.66
C VAL A 228 -3.08 1.75 14.41
N THR A 229 -3.11 1.73 15.74
CA THR A 229 -2.94 2.94 16.57
C THR A 229 -1.48 3.40 16.73
N LEU A 230 -0.52 2.89 15.96
CA LEU A 230 0.90 3.22 16.17
C LEU A 230 1.61 3.89 14.96
N VAL A 231 0.95 4.09 13.81
CA VAL A 231 1.72 4.45 12.58
C VAL A 231 1.23 5.72 11.86
N MET A 232 0.33 6.53 12.43
CA MET A 232 -0.07 7.80 11.78
C MET A 232 -0.10 9.01 12.73
N GLN A 233 1.05 9.23 13.37
CA GLN A 233 1.58 10.55 13.77
C GLN A 233 3.08 10.38 13.59
N PHE A 234 3.72 10.93 12.54
CA PHE A 234 4.31 12.26 12.58
C PHE A 234 4.95 12.55 11.22
N TYR A 235 4.65 13.69 10.59
CA TYR A 235 5.60 14.38 9.70
C TYR A 235 5.30 15.89 9.71
N CYS A 236 6.29 16.74 10.00
CA CYS A 236 7.16 17.32 8.97
C CYS A 236 7.94 18.54 9.50
N LYS A 237 9.28 18.54 9.35
CA LYS A 237 10.08 19.72 8.92
C LYS A 237 11.47 19.23 8.47
N MET A 238 11.92 19.62 7.28
CA MET A 238 13.33 19.95 7.04
C MET A 238 13.55 20.69 5.72
N GLU A 239 14.53 21.58 5.79
CA GLU A 239 15.01 22.52 4.78
C GLU A 239 16.51 22.27 4.57
N ASN A 240 16.97 22.60 3.36
CA ASN A 240 18.32 22.56 2.75
C ASN A 240 19.58 22.17 3.54
N CYS A 241 20.37 21.30 2.89
CA CYS A 241 21.78 21.07 3.16
C CYS A 241 22.66 22.20 2.63
N ASN A 242 23.08 23.09 3.52
CA ASN A 242 24.44 23.63 3.53
C ASN A 242 24.76 24.07 4.96
N GLY A 243 25.02 23.10 5.83
CA GLY A 243 25.37 23.36 7.22
C GLY A 243 25.97 22.10 7.83
N THR A 244 27.24 22.17 8.16
CA THR A 244 28.08 21.14 8.80
C THR A 244 27.63 20.75 10.23
N GLY A 245 26.38 21.05 10.60
CA GLY A 245 25.75 20.68 11.86
C GLY A 245 24.76 19.50 11.78
N SER A 246 24.33 19.05 10.60
CA SER A 246 23.32 17.97 10.44
C SER A 246 23.88 16.54 10.48
N LEU A 247 25.20 16.39 10.39
CA LEU A 247 25.86 15.09 10.21
C LEU A 247 25.59 14.09 11.36
N TRP A 248 25.53 14.58 12.60
CA TRP A 248 25.34 13.75 13.79
C TRP A 248 23.91 13.22 13.93
N TYR A 249 22.90 13.99 13.51
CA TYR A 249 21.50 13.57 13.55
C TYR A 249 21.19 12.55 12.45
N GLU A 250 21.73 12.76 11.24
CA GLU A 250 21.66 11.78 10.15
C GLU A 250 22.39 10.46 10.50
N GLN A 251 23.52 10.55 11.19
CA GLN A 251 24.32 9.37 11.55
C GLN A 251 23.64 8.48 12.61
N ILE A 252 22.97 9.06 13.61
CA ILE A 252 22.22 8.32 14.66
C ILE A 252 20.97 7.65 14.09
N GLN A 253 20.19 8.35 13.24
CA GLN A 253 19.01 7.78 12.58
C GLN A 253 19.40 6.57 11.71
N THR A 254 20.53 6.66 11.00
CA THR A 254 21.02 5.59 10.13
C THR A 254 21.41 4.31 10.89
N GLU A 255 21.97 4.41 12.11
CA GLU A 255 22.33 3.21 12.91
C GLU A 255 21.12 2.45 13.40
N LEU A 256 20.13 3.18 13.95
CA LEU A 256 18.89 2.59 14.43
C LEU A 256 18.15 1.91 13.26
N PHE A 257 18.06 2.59 12.12
CA PHE A 257 17.48 2.07 10.90
C PHE A 257 18.13 0.75 10.44
N LEU A 258 19.47 0.72 10.33
CA LEU A 258 20.20 -0.48 9.92
C LEU A 258 20.01 -1.62 10.92
N LYS A 259 20.02 -1.32 12.22
CA LYS A 259 19.78 -2.31 13.28
C LYS A 259 18.37 -2.91 13.18
N ILE A 260 17.35 -2.08 12.96
CA ILE A 260 15.97 -2.55 12.80
C ILE A 260 15.85 -3.43 11.55
N LYS A 261 16.37 -2.99 10.39
CA LYS A 261 16.37 -3.78 9.16
C LYS A 261 17.13 -5.10 9.30
N LEU A 262 18.27 -5.11 9.99
CA LEU A 262 19.02 -6.32 10.29
C LEU A 262 18.17 -7.30 11.11
N VAL A 263 17.51 -6.84 12.18
CA VAL A 263 16.67 -7.71 13.03
C VAL A 263 15.51 -8.28 12.22
N ILE A 264 14.79 -7.44 11.46
CA ILE A 264 13.66 -7.87 10.63
C ILE A 264 14.10 -8.93 9.62
N THR A 265 15.15 -8.66 8.84
CA THR A 265 15.66 -9.59 7.82
C THR A 265 16.21 -10.87 8.43
N SER A 266 16.93 -10.80 9.56
CA SER A 266 17.43 -11.97 10.28
C SER A 266 16.30 -12.88 10.77
N VAL A 267 15.27 -12.30 11.37
CA VAL A 267 14.10 -13.06 11.86
C VAL A 267 13.35 -13.68 10.69
N SER A 268 13.09 -12.92 9.61
CA SER A 268 12.44 -13.44 8.40
C SER A 268 13.27 -14.54 7.74
N CYS A 269 14.60 -14.40 7.68
CA CYS A 269 15.51 -15.41 7.16
C CYS A 269 15.43 -16.71 7.98
N LEU A 270 15.51 -16.62 9.30
CA LEU A 270 15.41 -17.78 10.20
C LEU A 270 14.05 -18.48 10.04
N VAL A 271 12.95 -17.73 10.07
CA VAL A 271 11.60 -18.30 9.90
C VAL A 271 11.47 -18.95 8.53
N ASN A 272 11.93 -18.29 7.47
CA ASN A 272 11.83 -18.86 6.13
C ASN A 272 12.67 -20.12 5.98
N LEU A 273 13.91 -20.16 6.51
CA LEU A 273 14.76 -21.36 6.50
C LEU A 273 14.09 -22.52 7.25
N LEU A 274 13.56 -22.27 8.45
CA LEU A 274 12.87 -23.28 9.25
C LEU A 274 11.67 -23.89 8.53
N LEU A 275 10.92 -23.08 7.77
CA LEU A 275 9.74 -23.52 7.03
C LEU A 275 10.09 -24.15 5.67
N SER A 276 11.08 -23.62 4.97
CA SER A 276 11.41 -24.00 3.60
C SER A 276 12.31 -25.22 3.52
N LEU A 277 13.27 -25.40 4.44
CA LEU A 277 14.22 -26.51 4.39
C LEU A 277 13.54 -27.89 4.47
N PRO A 278 12.56 -28.14 5.36
CA PRO A 278 11.85 -29.42 5.39
C PRO A 278 11.10 -29.69 4.08
N LEU A 279 10.48 -28.66 3.49
CA LEU A 279 9.78 -28.77 2.22
C LEU A 279 10.75 -29.04 1.07
N LEU A 280 11.85 -28.30 0.99
CA LEU A 280 12.91 -28.53 0.01
C LEU A 280 13.47 -29.94 0.13
N PHE A 281 13.71 -30.43 1.34
CA PHE A 281 14.17 -31.79 1.57
C PHE A 281 13.15 -32.83 1.07
N VAL A 282 11.86 -32.66 1.39
CA VAL A 282 10.78 -33.54 0.90
C VAL A 282 10.70 -33.51 -0.64
N ILE A 283 10.74 -32.33 -1.25
CA ILE A 283 10.62 -32.19 -2.71
C ILE A 283 11.86 -32.77 -3.40
N THR A 284 13.06 -32.50 -2.91
CA THR A 284 14.33 -32.97 -3.50
C THR A 284 14.52 -34.49 -3.35
N ARG A 285 13.99 -35.10 -2.29
CA ARG A 285 14.14 -36.54 -2.04
C ARG A 285 13.13 -37.41 -2.80
N ASN A 286 11.96 -36.87 -3.17
CA ASN A 286 10.88 -37.66 -3.78
C ASN A 286 10.74 -37.38 -5.28
N PRO A 287 11.21 -38.29 -6.17
CA PRO A 287 11.15 -38.06 -7.62
C PRO A 287 9.71 -37.97 -8.16
N SER A 288 8.76 -38.65 -7.51
CA SER A 288 7.33 -38.57 -7.86
C SER A 288 6.74 -37.16 -7.67
N VAL A 289 7.25 -36.40 -6.70
CA VAL A 289 6.86 -35.02 -6.44
C VAL A 289 7.49 -34.09 -7.47
N GLN A 290 8.77 -34.30 -7.79
CA GLN A 290 9.49 -33.50 -8.80
C GLN A 290 8.91 -33.62 -10.21
N HIS A 291 8.19 -34.69 -10.51
CA HIS A 291 7.52 -34.82 -11.80
C HIS A 291 6.44 -33.75 -12.03
N LYS A 292 5.88 -33.17 -10.96
CA LYS A 292 4.83 -32.14 -11.05
C LYS A 292 5.45 -30.74 -11.07
N LEU A 293 5.17 -29.97 -12.13
CA LEU A 293 5.73 -28.63 -12.35
C LEU A 293 5.56 -27.69 -11.14
N ARG A 294 4.36 -27.64 -10.56
CA ARG A 294 4.07 -26.84 -9.35
C ARG A 294 5.09 -27.01 -8.21
N TYR A 295 5.62 -28.22 -8.00
CA TYR A 295 6.58 -28.46 -6.91
C TYR A 295 8.00 -28.11 -7.30
N VAL A 296 8.34 -28.23 -8.59
CA VAL A 296 9.62 -27.75 -9.12
C VAL A 296 9.68 -26.22 -9.05
N LEU A 297 8.60 -25.53 -9.44
CA LEU A 297 8.48 -24.08 -9.32
C LEU A 297 8.54 -23.66 -7.85
N LEU A 298 7.80 -24.34 -6.97
CA LEU A 298 7.85 -24.06 -5.54
C LEU A 298 9.26 -24.27 -4.95
N ALA A 299 9.97 -25.33 -5.32
CA ALA A 299 11.33 -25.56 -4.84
C ALA A 299 12.29 -24.44 -5.27
N ASN A 300 12.22 -24.00 -6.53
CA ASN A 300 13.05 -22.90 -7.00
C ASN A 300 12.69 -21.57 -6.33
N LEU A 301 11.40 -21.30 -6.13
CA LEU A 301 10.91 -20.14 -5.40
C LEU A 301 11.46 -20.14 -3.96
N LEU A 302 11.33 -21.25 -3.23
CA LEU A 302 11.86 -21.39 -1.88
C LEU A 302 13.39 -21.21 -1.83
N ILE A 303 14.13 -21.72 -2.81
CA ILE A 303 15.58 -21.49 -2.90
C ILE A 303 15.87 -20.00 -3.10
N CYS A 304 15.14 -19.33 -4.00
CA CYS A 304 15.27 -17.90 -4.25
C CYS A 304 14.99 -17.08 -2.99
N ASP A 305 13.87 -17.33 -2.32
CA ASP A 305 13.45 -16.66 -1.09
C ASP A 305 14.53 -16.75 0.01
N ASN A 306 15.12 -17.94 0.18
CA ASN A 306 16.20 -18.14 1.14
C ASN A 306 17.47 -17.40 0.75
N LEU A 307 17.87 -17.45 -0.51
CA LEU A 307 19.06 -16.75 -0.99
C LEU A 307 18.90 -15.22 -0.86
N GLN A 308 17.70 -14.70 -1.16
CA GLN A 308 17.38 -13.28 -1.04
C GLN A 308 17.41 -12.82 0.42
N LEU A 309 16.76 -13.54 1.34
CA LEU A 309 16.77 -13.19 2.76
C LEU A 309 18.15 -13.34 3.39
N LEU A 310 18.91 -14.37 2.99
CA LEU A 310 20.29 -14.55 3.42
C LEU A 310 21.17 -13.39 2.93
N LEU A 311 21.06 -13.03 1.64
CA LEU A 311 21.80 -11.93 1.07
C LEU A 311 21.46 -10.60 1.74
N GLY A 312 20.18 -10.33 1.98
CA GLY A 312 19.73 -9.15 2.73
C GLY A 312 20.31 -9.14 4.15
N THR A 313 20.29 -10.27 4.85
CA THR A 313 20.88 -10.39 6.19
C THR A 313 22.38 -10.11 6.19
N VAL A 314 23.12 -10.68 5.22
CA VAL A 314 24.56 -10.43 5.05
C VAL A 314 24.80 -8.96 4.74
N HIS A 315 24.05 -8.38 3.81
CA HIS A 315 24.16 -6.98 3.42
C HIS A 315 23.97 -6.03 4.62
N PHE A 316 22.90 -6.19 5.39
CA PHE A 316 22.65 -5.34 6.56
C PHE A 316 23.65 -5.62 7.69
N SER A 317 24.11 -6.87 7.86
CA SER A 317 25.16 -7.20 8.82
C SER A 317 26.47 -6.50 8.46
N THR A 318 26.90 -6.63 7.20
CA THR A 318 28.11 -5.96 6.70
C THR A 318 27.97 -4.44 6.84
N SER A 319 26.83 -3.87 6.46
CA SER A 319 26.59 -2.43 6.56
C SER A 319 26.54 -1.91 8.00
N PHE A 320 26.21 -2.77 8.97
CA PHE A 320 26.19 -2.44 10.39
C PHE A 320 27.58 -2.61 11.05
N TYR A 321 28.31 -3.69 10.75
CA TYR A 321 29.56 -4.03 11.43
C TYR A 321 30.82 -3.51 10.73
N LEU A 322 30.82 -3.34 9.41
CA LEU A 322 31.97 -2.84 8.66
C LEU A 322 31.80 -1.33 8.39
N LEU A 323 32.65 -0.53 9.03
CA LEU A 323 32.64 0.94 8.91
C LEU A 323 33.05 1.44 7.51
N HIS A 324 33.59 0.57 6.64
CA HIS A 324 34.03 0.92 5.29
C HIS A 324 33.71 -0.21 4.31
N CYS A 325 32.72 0.02 3.45
CA CYS A 325 32.40 -0.85 2.32
C CYS A 325 32.79 -0.13 1.02
N SER A 326 33.41 -0.84 0.07
CA SER A 326 33.64 -0.26 -1.25
C SER A 326 32.29 -0.05 -1.95
N LEU A 327 32.18 1.05 -2.71
CA LEU A 327 30.99 1.34 -3.51
C LEU A 327 30.60 0.16 -4.42
N ILE A 328 31.58 -0.55 -5.00
CA ILE A 328 31.36 -1.74 -5.82
C ILE A 328 30.70 -2.85 -5.00
N ASN A 329 31.22 -3.17 -3.82
CA ASN A 329 30.66 -4.26 -3.00
C ASN A 329 29.21 -3.94 -2.63
N CYS A 330 28.95 -2.70 -2.21
CA CYS A 330 27.60 -2.21 -1.93
C CYS A 330 26.67 -2.39 -3.13
N PHE A 331 27.12 -1.96 -4.30
CA PHE A 331 26.37 -2.05 -5.54
C PHE A 331 26.11 -3.50 -5.98
N MET A 332 27.09 -4.39 -5.83
CA MET A 332 26.95 -5.82 -6.11
C MET A 332 25.88 -6.46 -5.24
N PHE A 333 25.79 -6.10 -3.95
CA PHE A 333 24.70 -6.58 -3.09
C PHE A 333 23.34 -6.10 -3.57
N ILE A 334 23.21 -4.82 -3.96
CA ILE A 334 21.95 -4.24 -4.45
C ILE A 334 21.50 -4.94 -5.74
N ILE A 335 22.41 -5.10 -6.71
CA ILE A 335 22.10 -5.77 -7.98
C ILE A 335 21.73 -7.23 -7.77
N LEU A 336 22.46 -7.94 -6.91
CA LEU A 336 22.18 -9.34 -6.65
C LEU A 336 20.84 -9.51 -5.91
N SER A 337 20.51 -8.60 -4.99
CA SER A 337 19.18 -8.59 -4.37
C SER A 337 18.08 -8.32 -5.40
N PHE A 338 18.29 -7.36 -6.31
CA PHE A 338 17.35 -7.07 -7.40
C PHE A 338 17.19 -8.26 -8.36
N ASN A 339 18.25 -9.04 -8.60
CA ASN A 339 18.18 -10.26 -9.39
C ASN A 339 17.23 -11.27 -8.77
N PHE A 340 17.39 -11.57 -7.48
CA PHE A 340 16.51 -12.52 -6.80
C PHE A 340 15.05 -12.04 -6.76
N CYS A 341 14.81 -10.74 -6.52
CA CYS A 341 13.45 -10.18 -6.60
C CYS A 341 12.83 -10.38 -8.00
N THR A 342 13.64 -10.25 -9.06
CA THR A 342 13.19 -10.47 -10.45
C THR A 342 12.88 -11.94 -10.72
N VAL A 343 13.74 -12.85 -10.24
CA VAL A 343 13.52 -14.30 -10.31
C VAL A 343 12.21 -14.69 -9.60
N GLU A 344 11.98 -14.15 -8.40
CA GLU A 344 10.78 -14.37 -7.60
C GLU A 344 9.50 -13.93 -8.34
N ILE A 345 9.51 -12.75 -8.97
CA ILE A 345 8.40 -12.25 -9.80
C ILE A 345 8.12 -13.23 -10.95
N PHE A 346 9.14 -13.65 -11.68
CA PHE A 346 8.96 -14.57 -12.81
C PHE A 346 8.45 -15.95 -12.38
N PHE A 347 8.92 -16.49 -11.26
CA PHE A 347 8.36 -17.72 -10.71
C PHE A 347 6.91 -17.56 -10.27
N THR A 348 6.54 -16.41 -9.70
CA THR A 348 5.16 -16.11 -9.31
C THR A 348 4.23 -16.05 -10.52
N ILE A 349 4.69 -15.49 -11.64
CA ILE A 349 3.96 -15.52 -12.93
C ILE A 349 3.83 -16.95 -13.42
N ALA A 350 4.94 -17.69 -13.49
CA ALA A 350 4.94 -19.08 -13.96
C ALA A 350 4.00 -19.96 -13.13
N PHE A 351 3.95 -19.75 -11.82
CA PHE A 351 3.06 -20.45 -10.91
C PHE A 351 1.59 -20.08 -11.11
N SER A 352 1.30 -18.82 -11.43
CA SER A 352 -0.06 -18.37 -11.76
C SER A 352 -0.55 -18.96 -13.09
N VAL A 353 0.33 -19.02 -14.09
CA VAL A 353 0.06 -19.64 -15.39
C VAL A 353 -0.12 -21.15 -15.27
N ASP A 354 0.76 -21.84 -14.53
CA ASP A 354 0.67 -23.28 -14.23
C ASP A 354 -0.72 -23.63 -13.67
N ARG A 355 -1.19 -22.88 -12.68
CA ARG A 355 -2.52 -23.05 -12.08
C ARG A 355 -3.65 -22.82 -13.06
N CYS A 356 -3.56 -21.75 -13.87
CA CYS A 356 -4.57 -21.45 -14.88
C CYS A 356 -4.70 -22.61 -15.87
N ILE A 357 -3.57 -23.13 -16.38
CA ILE A 357 -3.56 -24.23 -17.34
C ILE A 357 -4.04 -25.52 -16.70
N ALA A 358 -3.57 -25.85 -15.49
CA ALA A 358 -3.98 -27.06 -14.78
C ALA A 358 -5.50 -27.12 -14.54
N ILE A 359 -6.14 -25.97 -14.29
CA ILE A 359 -7.59 -25.89 -14.05
C ILE A 359 -8.38 -25.85 -15.36
N LYS A 360 -7.94 -25.09 -16.35
CA LYS A 360 -8.65 -24.93 -17.64
C LYS A 360 -8.52 -26.13 -18.56
N TRP A 361 -7.35 -26.74 -18.61
CA TRP A 361 -7.02 -27.82 -19.55
C TRP A 361 -6.38 -29.01 -18.85
N PRO A 362 -7.07 -29.65 -17.88
CA PRO A 362 -6.50 -30.77 -17.12
C PRO A 362 -6.08 -31.94 -18.00
N LEU A 363 -6.83 -32.23 -19.08
CA LEU A 363 -6.53 -33.32 -20.01
C LEU A 363 -5.28 -33.07 -20.86
N GLN A 364 -4.97 -31.81 -21.15
CA GLN A 364 -3.81 -31.43 -21.96
C GLN A 364 -2.63 -30.99 -21.10
N TYR A 365 -2.77 -30.97 -19.77
CA TYR A 365 -1.74 -30.45 -18.88
C TYR A 365 -0.40 -31.20 -19.04
N GLU A 366 -0.43 -32.54 -19.09
CA GLU A 366 0.78 -33.36 -19.27
C GLU A 366 1.38 -33.25 -20.69
N THR A 367 0.56 -32.96 -21.71
CA THR A 367 1.07 -32.74 -23.08
C THR A 367 1.69 -31.35 -23.24
N ILE A 368 1.13 -30.35 -22.59
CA ILE A 368 1.66 -28.98 -22.54
C ILE A 368 2.99 -28.96 -21.78
N PHE A 369 3.02 -29.56 -20.58
CA PHE A 369 4.18 -29.56 -19.70
C PHE A 369 4.92 -30.90 -19.70
N SER A 370 5.57 -31.20 -20.82
CA SER A 370 6.52 -32.33 -20.87
C SER A 370 7.73 -32.10 -19.95
N SER A 371 8.38 -33.19 -19.52
CA SER A 371 9.51 -33.13 -18.57
C SER A 371 10.68 -32.27 -19.08
N GLY A 372 10.89 -32.19 -20.40
CA GLY A 372 11.86 -31.28 -21.01
C GLY A 372 11.45 -29.81 -20.85
N ARG A 373 10.20 -29.48 -21.20
CA ARG A 373 9.66 -28.11 -21.12
C ARG A 373 9.66 -27.57 -19.69
N LYS A 374 9.38 -28.41 -18.69
CA LYS A 374 9.44 -28.02 -17.26
C LYS A 374 10.83 -27.48 -16.89
N LYS A 375 11.89 -28.18 -17.30
CA LYS A 375 13.28 -27.75 -17.07
C LYS A 375 13.63 -26.49 -17.86
N THR A 376 13.17 -26.41 -19.11
CA THR A 376 13.36 -25.22 -19.95
C THR A 376 12.72 -23.98 -19.34
N ILE A 377 11.52 -24.07 -18.78
CA ILE A 377 10.84 -22.95 -18.12
C ILE A 377 11.66 -22.44 -16.94
N VAL A 378 12.11 -23.34 -16.06
CA VAL A 378 12.94 -22.97 -14.89
C VAL A 378 14.23 -22.30 -15.34
N ALA A 379 14.93 -22.89 -16.32
CA ALA A 379 16.16 -22.32 -16.85
C ALA A 379 15.93 -20.95 -17.49
N ALA A 380 14.83 -20.78 -18.25
CA ALA A 380 14.48 -19.52 -18.88
C ALA A 380 14.20 -18.42 -17.85
N VAL A 381 13.50 -18.73 -16.75
CA VAL A 381 13.24 -17.77 -15.66
C VAL A 381 14.55 -17.25 -15.06
N TRP A 382 15.48 -18.15 -14.71
CA TRP A 382 16.78 -17.76 -14.17
C TRP A 382 17.62 -16.96 -15.17
N LEU A 383 17.74 -17.46 -16.40
CA LEU A 383 18.53 -16.79 -17.45
C LEU A 383 18.00 -15.40 -17.77
N LEU A 384 16.68 -15.24 -17.86
CA LEU A 384 16.05 -13.95 -18.15
C LEU A 384 16.31 -12.94 -17.04
N ALA A 385 16.20 -13.35 -15.77
CA ALA A 385 16.49 -12.46 -14.64
C ALA A 385 17.97 -12.07 -14.61
N VAL A 386 18.89 -13.02 -14.81
CA VAL A 386 20.33 -12.75 -14.88
C VAL A 386 20.65 -11.78 -16.01
N LEU A 387 20.13 -12.04 -17.22
CA LEU A 387 20.35 -11.16 -18.37
C LEU A 387 19.92 -9.72 -18.08
N LEU A 388 18.73 -9.55 -17.51
CA LEU A 388 18.20 -8.24 -17.13
C LEU A 388 19.06 -7.54 -16.08
N THR A 389 19.57 -8.26 -15.08
CA THR A 389 20.45 -7.66 -14.08
C THR A 389 21.87 -7.38 -14.57
N LEU A 390 22.38 -8.17 -15.52
CA LEU A 390 23.67 -7.94 -16.15
C LEU A 390 23.69 -6.65 -16.96
N VAL A 391 22.58 -6.30 -17.63
CA VAL A 391 22.44 -5.01 -18.31
C VAL A 391 22.55 -3.87 -17.31
N ALA A 392 21.85 -3.95 -16.17
CA ALA A 392 21.93 -2.94 -15.11
C ALA A 392 23.36 -2.82 -14.54
N LEU A 393 24.02 -3.96 -14.31
CA LEU A 393 25.40 -4.03 -13.83
C LEU A 393 26.37 -3.37 -14.82
N PHE A 394 26.27 -3.70 -16.10
CA PHE A 394 27.14 -3.14 -17.13
C PHE A 394 26.97 -1.62 -17.26
N VAL A 395 25.73 -1.12 -17.25
CA VAL A 395 25.46 0.32 -17.31
C VAL A 395 26.08 1.04 -16.11
N ALA A 396 25.98 0.47 -14.91
CA ALA A 396 26.50 1.08 -13.70
C ALA A 396 28.02 0.98 -13.55
N LEU A 397 28.65 -0.15 -13.89
CA LEU A 397 30.11 -0.30 -13.84
C LEU A 397 30.83 0.67 -14.78
N ASN A 398 30.21 1.04 -15.91
CA ASN A 398 30.76 2.05 -16.82
C ASN A 398 30.72 3.48 -16.26
N LYS A 399 30.05 3.71 -15.12
CA LYS A 399 29.83 5.04 -14.53
C LYS A 399 30.38 5.19 -13.12
N LEU A 400 30.42 4.11 -12.33
CA LEU A 400 30.81 4.18 -10.94
C LEU A 400 32.34 4.27 -10.78
N PRO A 401 32.86 5.21 -9.96
CA PRO A 401 34.26 5.22 -9.60
C PRO A 401 34.57 4.01 -8.69
N MET A 402 35.49 3.16 -9.12
CA MET A 402 35.73 1.83 -8.53
C MET A 402 36.27 1.85 -7.09
N ASN A 403 36.87 2.96 -6.63
CA ASN A 403 37.65 3.01 -5.39
C ASN A 403 37.17 4.03 -4.34
N VAL A 404 35.91 4.48 -4.39
CA VAL A 404 35.39 5.40 -3.36
C VAL A 404 34.95 4.58 -2.14
N PRO A 405 35.61 4.74 -0.97
CA PRO A 405 35.12 4.13 0.27
C PRO A 405 33.85 4.86 0.71
N ILE A 406 32.85 4.10 1.12
CA ILE A 406 31.62 4.64 1.68
C ILE A 406 31.51 4.14 3.11
N GLU A 407 31.15 5.04 4.03
CA GLU A 407 30.99 4.72 5.44
C GLU A 407 29.89 3.68 5.66
N ARG A 408 28.77 3.79 4.92
CA ARG A 408 27.64 2.85 5.00
C ARG A 408 27.05 2.58 3.64
N CYS A 409 26.81 1.31 3.36
CA CYS A 409 26.12 0.91 2.14
C CYS A 409 24.62 1.19 2.29
N HIS A 410 24.14 2.24 1.63
CA HIS A 410 22.74 2.63 1.65
C HIS A 410 22.25 2.94 0.24
N LEU A 411 21.06 2.42 -0.13
CA LEU A 411 20.50 2.57 -1.47
C LEU A 411 20.37 4.06 -1.87
N PHE A 412 20.01 4.93 -0.93
CA PHE A 412 19.89 6.37 -1.16
C PHE A 412 21.21 7.08 -1.39
N ILE A 413 22.35 6.52 -0.97
CA ILE A 413 23.67 7.08 -1.26
C ILE A 413 24.09 6.69 -2.68
N VAL A 414 23.71 5.50 -3.13
CA VAL A 414 24.07 4.97 -4.45
C VAL A 414 23.15 5.49 -5.56
N ALA A 415 21.87 5.75 -5.26
CA ALA A 415 20.88 6.17 -6.25
C ALA A 415 21.21 7.51 -6.96
N PRO A 416 21.65 8.59 -6.27
CA PRO A 416 22.04 9.84 -6.92
C PRO A 416 23.21 9.65 -7.88
N CYS A 417 24.22 8.86 -7.51
CA CYS A 417 25.39 8.56 -8.34
C CYS A 417 25.03 7.86 -9.66
N LEU A 418 23.89 7.16 -9.70
CA LEU A 418 23.37 6.47 -10.89
C LEU A 418 22.33 7.31 -11.65
N SER A 419 21.60 8.18 -10.93
CA SER A 419 20.52 9.02 -11.45
C SER A 419 21.00 10.10 -12.43
N ASP A 420 22.25 10.54 -12.34
CA ASP A 420 22.81 11.52 -13.28
C ASP A 420 22.88 10.98 -14.73
N SER A 421 22.71 9.67 -14.91
CA SER A 421 22.55 9.06 -16.23
C SER A 421 21.06 8.83 -16.53
N GLY A 422 20.47 9.69 -17.36
CA GLY A 422 19.08 9.51 -17.83
C GLY A 422 18.81 8.14 -18.48
N ILE A 423 19.87 7.44 -18.93
CA ILE A 423 19.82 6.05 -19.44
C ILE A 423 19.49 5.06 -18.32
N PHE A 424 20.13 5.16 -17.14
CA PHE A 424 19.88 4.25 -16.03
C PHE A 424 18.51 4.49 -15.41
N GLU A 425 18.10 5.75 -15.26
CA GLU A 425 16.76 6.11 -14.80
C GLU A 425 15.68 5.62 -15.77
N GLY A 426 15.89 5.80 -17.08
CA GLY A 426 15.03 5.27 -18.13
C GLY A 426 14.95 3.75 -18.10
N TYR A 427 16.08 3.06 -17.94
CA TYR A 427 16.14 1.61 -17.77
C TYR A 427 15.35 1.15 -16.55
N ASN A 428 15.58 1.77 -15.38
CA ASN A 428 14.93 1.37 -14.14
C ASN A 428 13.41 1.64 -14.18
N THR A 429 12.99 2.73 -14.82
CA THR A 429 11.57 3.06 -15.02
C THR A 429 10.90 2.09 -16.01
N LEU A 430 11.57 1.79 -17.13
CA LEU A 430 11.07 0.83 -18.10
C LEU A 430 10.99 -0.58 -17.51
N MET A 431 12.02 -0.97 -16.77
CA MET A 431 12.14 -2.27 -16.12
C MET A 431 11.09 -2.43 -15.02
N SER A 432 10.90 -1.43 -14.15
CA SER A 432 9.82 -1.44 -13.16
C SER A 432 8.44 -1.47 -13.83
N ALA A 433 8.21 -0.69 -14.88
CA ALA A 433 6.95 -0.73 -15.62
C ALA A 433 6.69 -2.11 -16.24
N ILE A 434 7.64 -2.68 -16.98
CA ILE A 434 7.47 -3.97 -17.65
C ILE A 434 7.37 -5.11 -16.64
N LEU A 435 8.29 -5.19 -15.67
CA LEU A 435 8.29 -6.29 -14.70
C LEU A 435 7.09 -6.20 -13.77
N LEU A 436 6.82 -5.06 -13.16
CA LEU A 436 5.75 -4.96 -12.16
C LEU A 436 4.40 -4.90 -12.85
N LEU A 437 4.14 -3.92 -13.71
CA LEU A 437 2.82 -3.81 -14.35
C LEU A 437 2.53 -5.03 -15.22
N GLY A 438 3.51 -5.51 -15.98
CA GLY A 438 3.36 -6.71 -16.81
C GLY A 438 3.09 -7.95 -15.96
N SER A 439 3.82 -8.17 -14.86
CA SER A 439 3.54 -9.30 -13.96
C SER A 439 2.18 -9.19 -13.30
N TYR A 440 1.76 -8.00 -12.87
CA TYR A 440 0.42 -7.78 -12.30
C TYR A 440 -0.68 -8.09 -13.30
N VAL A 441 -0.58 -7.57 -14.52
CA VAL A 441 -1.57 -7.82 -15.57
C VAL A 441 -1.64 -9.31 -15.89
N CYS A 442 -0.50 -9.99 -15.96
CA CYS A 442 -0.44 -11.44 -16.17
C CYS A 442 -1.11 -12.24 -15.03
N ILE A 443 -0.75 -11.94 -13.77
CA ILE A 443 -1.29 -12.64 -12.60
C ILE A 443 -2.79 -12.35 -12.45
N LEU A 444 -3.20 -11.08 -12.58
CA LEU A 444 -4.59 -10.67 -12.54
C LEU A 444 -5.38 -11.29 -13.68
N GLY A 445 -4.82 -11.30 -14.90
CA GLY A 445 -5.41 -11.96 -16.06
C GLY A 445 -5.65 -13.44 -15.82
N CYS A 446 -4.66 -14.16 -15.27
CA CYS A 446 -4.83 -15.56 -14.86
C CYS A 446 -5.96 -15.69 -13.83
N LEU A 447 -5.97 -14.87 -12.77
CA LEU A 447 -7.01 -14.91 -11.74
C LEU A 447 -8.41 -14.61 -12.30
N LEU A 448 -8.54 -13.64 -13.21
CA LEU A 448 -9.81 -13.31 -13.86
C LEU A 448 -10.29 -14.46 -14.76
N LEU A 449 -9.38 -15.08 -15.52
CA LEU A 449 -9.68 -16.27 -16.33
C LEU A 449 -10.14 -17.44 -15.47
N LEU A 450 -9.50 -17.66 -14.31
CA LEU A 450 -9.95 -18.63 -13.33
C LEU A 450 -11.36 -18.26 -12.83
N CYS A 451 -11.57 -17.05 -12.32
CA CYS A 451 -12.85 -16.57 -11.79
C CYS A 451 -14.00 -16.64 -12.81
N TRP A 452 -13.71 -16.42 -14.09
CA TRP A 452 -14.70 -16.46 -15.16
C TRP A 452 -15.33 -17.85 -15.31
N ASP A 453 -14.51 -18.90 -15.41
CA ASP A 453 -15.00 -20.28 -15.55
C ASP A 453 -15.53 -20.85 -14.23
N ILE A 454 -14.97 -20.36 -13.13
CA ILE A 454 -15.29 -20.83 -11.79
C ILE A 454 -16.73 -20.45 -11.37
N ARG A 455 -17.46 -19.59 -12.12
CA ARG A 455 -18.92 -19.39 -11.93
C ARG A 455 -19.74 -20.69 -11.93
N LEU A 456 -19.23 -21.78 -12.49
CA LEU A 456 -19.82 -23.13 -12.41
C LEU A 456 -19.29 -24.03 -11.26
N PHE A 457 -18.12 -23.75 -10.69
CA PHE A 457 -17.39 -24.63 -9.74
C PHE A 457 -17.14 -24.03 -8.32
N LEU A 458 -17.61 -22.80 -8.04
CA LEU A 458 -17.44 -22.06 -6.76
C LEU A 458 -18.02 -22.72 -5.51
N LYS A 459 -18.65 -23.88 -5.61
CA LYS A 459 -19.23 -24.56 -4.44
C LYS A 459 -18.17 -25.12 -3.48
N THR A 460 -16.89 -25.21 -3.87
CA THR A 460 -15.85 -25.77 -3.00
C THR A 460 -15.09 -24.69 -2.24
N ARG A 461 -15.30 -24.65 -0.90
CA ARG A 461 -14.61 -23.76 0.05
C ARG A 461 -13.08 -23.76 -0.12
N ARG A 462 -12.51 -24.89 -0.54
CA ARG A 462 -11.07 -25.08 -0.74
C ARG A 462 -10.51 -24.20 -1.87
N ALA A 463 -11.22 -24.07 -2.98
CA ALA A 463 -10.76 -23.27 -4.14
C ALA A 463 -10.72 -21.78 -3.80
N TRP A 464 -11.77 -21.28 -3.14
CA TRP A 464 -11.85 -19.89 -2.66
C TRP A 464 -10.70 -19.50 -1.75
N VAL A 465 -10.37 -20.34 -0.77
CA VAL A 465 -9.26 -20.06 0.16
C VAL A 465 -7.92 -20.08 -0.58
N THR A 466 -7.78 -20.83 -1.68
CA THR A 466 -6.55 -20.78 -2.50
C THR A 466 -6.44 -19.47 -3.26
N LEU A 467 -7.54 -19.03 -3.87
CA LEU A 467 -7.61 -17.77 -4.60
C LEU A 467 -7.35 -16.57 -3.66
N ALA A 468 -7.99 -16.56 -2.49
CA ALA A 468 -7.84 -15.49 -1.50
C ALA A 468 -6.40 -15.38 -0.99
N MET A 469 -5.74 -16.50 -0.70
CA MET A 469 -4.34 -16.50 -0.27
C MET A 469 -3.39 -16.02 -1.37
N GLN A 470 -3.69 -16.32 -2.64
CA GLN A 470 -2.90 -15.85 -3.77
C GLN A 470 -3.06 -14.34 -4.00
N VAL A 471 -4.28 -13.80 -3.86
CA VAL A 471 -4.52 -12.35 -3.89
C VAL A 471 -3.83 -11.67 -2.72
N LEU A 472 -3.91 -12.25 -1.51
CA LEU A 472 -3.27 -11.71 -0.33
C LEU A 472 -1.74 -11.67 -0.47
N GLN A 473 -1.14 -12.74 -0.97
CA GLN A 473 0.30 -12.79 -1.24
C GLN A 473 0.71 -11.77 -2.31
N LEU A 474 -0.10 -11.62 -3.37
CA LEU A 474 0.14 -10.59 -4.38
C LEU A 474 0.13 -9.19 -3.75
N ILE A 475 -0.79 -8.90 -2.84
CA ILE A 475 -0.86 -7.62 -2.12
C ILE A 475 0.39 -7.40 -1.25
N PHE A 476 0.80 -8.40 -0.47
CA PHE A 476 1.98 -8.30 0.38
C PHE A 476 3.27 -8.10 -0.42
N TYR A 477 3.34 -8.65 -1.63
CA TYR A 477 4.49 -8.46 -2.50
C TYR A 477 4.44 -7.12 -3.26
N SER A 478 3.24 -6.72 -3.68
CA SER A 478 3.04 -5.58 -4.59
C SER A 478 2.96 -4.23 -3.94
N ALA A 479 2.28 -4.14 -2.80
CA ALA A 479 2.09 -2.86 -2.13
C ALA A 479 3.44 -2.26 -1.70
N PRO A 480 4.38 -3.02 -1.10
CA PRO A 480 5.70 -2.48 -0.77
C PRO A 480 6.46 -1.96 -1.99
N LEU A 481 6.49 -2.72 -3.09
CA LEU A 481 7.22 -2.35 -4.30
C LEU A 481 6.63 -1.12 -5.01
N LEU A 482 5.29 -1.03 -5.09
CA LEU A 482 4.62 0.13 -5.67
C LEU A 482 4.83 1.38 -4.81
N VAL A 483 4.76 1.25 -3.48
CA VAL A 483 5.04 2.35 -2.57
C VAL A 483 6.50 2.77 -2.69
N ASP A 484 7.45 1.85 -2.77
CA ASP A 484 8.86 2.19 -2.96
C ASP A 484 9.08 2.98 -4.27
N ILE A 485 8.58 2.49 -5.40
CA ILE A 485 8.80 3.14 -6.70
C ILE A 485 8.10 4.50 -6.82
N PHE A 486 6.86 4.62 -6.33
CA PHE A 486 6.06 5.83 -6.53
C PHE A 486 6.16 6.84 -5.38
N LEU A 487 6.30 6.38 -4.13
CA LEU A 487 6.38 7.26 -2.96
C LEU A 487 7.83 7.67 -2.65
N ILE A 488 8.80 6.75 -2.62
CA ILE A 488 10.16 7.06 -2.13
C ILE A 488 10.91 7.99 -3.09
N LYS A 489 10.66 7.91 -4.41
CA LYS A 489 11.26 8.86 -5.37
C LYS A 489 10.82 10.31 -5.12
N ASN A 490 9.63 10.52 -4.58
CA ASN A 490 9.05 11.84 -4.34
C ASN A 490 9.16 12.30 -2.87
N LEU A 491 9.33 11.37 -1.93
CA LEU A 491 9.44 11.63 -0.50
C LEU A 491 10.88 11.39 -0.06
N LYS A 492 11.73 12.43 -0.15
CA LYS A 492 13.07 12.40 0.45
C LYS A 492 12.95 12.11 1.95
N HIS A 493 13.69 11.10 2.43
CA HIS A 493 13.91 10.75 3.85
C HIS A 493 12.67 10.38 4.67
N MET A 494 12.11 9.19 4.43
CA MET A 494 11.22 8.53 5.40
C MET A 494 11.69 7.11 5.71
N ASP A 495 12.69 7.00 6.57
CA ASP A 495 13.27 5.74 7.04
C ASP A 495 12.19 4.80 7.62
N ASP A 496 11.18 5.35 8.31
CA ASP A 496 10.05 4.61 8.86
C ASP A 496 9.19 3.91 7.79
N ILE A 497 8.99 4.57 6.66
CA ILE A 497 8.22 4.02 5.54
C ILE A 497 9.01 2.87 4.92
N ASP A 498 10.32 3.03 4.71
CA ASP A 498 11.19 2.00 4.15
C ASP A 498 11.32 0.78 5.09
N ILE A 499 11.44 0.99 6.41
CA ILE A 499 11.37 -0.10 7.41
C ILE A 499 10.05 -0.86 7.28
N THR A 500 8.93 -0.13 7.19
CA THR A 500 7.59 -0.72 7.10
C THR A 500 7.41 -1.52 5.81
N ILE A 501 7.83 -0.96 4.67
CA ILE A 501 7.83 -1.61 3.36
C ILE A 501 8.65 -2.91 3.42
N SER A 502 9.87 -2.84 3.95
CA SER A 502 10.76 -3.99 4.06
C SER A 502 10.17 -5.08 4.97
N ALA A 503 9.55 -4.71 6.09
CA ALA A 503 8.88 -5.66 6.99
C ALA A 503 7.70 -6.37 6.31
N ILE A 504 6.85 -5.63 5.60
CA ILE A 504 5.68 -6.17 4.89
C ILE A 504 6.14 -7.11 3.77
N PHE A 505 7.16 -6.71 3.02
CA PHE A 505 7.75 -7.49 1.94
C PHE A 505 8.36 -8.81 2.46
N ASN A 506 9.22 -8.73 3.48
CA ASN A 506 9.86 -9.90 4.08
C ASN A 506 8.84 -10.87 4.70
N LEU A 507 7.75 -10.33 5.28
CA LEU A 507 6.64 -11.15 5.76
C LEU A 507 5.95 -11.90 4.60
N GLY A 508 5.74 -11.22 3.47
CA GLY A 508 5.20 -11.84 2.25
C GLY A 508 6.02 -13.05 1.80
N ILE A 509 7.34 -12.90 1.76
CA ILE A 509 8.29 -13.97 1.42
C ILE A 509 8.20 -15.12 2.43
N SER A 510 8.28 -14.84 3.74
CA SER A 510 8.23 -15.87 4.78
C SER A 510 6.91 -16.66 4.82
N LEU A 511 5.83 -16.16 4.20
CA LEU A 511 4.54 -16.85 4.12
C LEU A 511 4.44 -17.82 2.94
N VAL A 512 5.30 -17.71 1.92
CA VAL A 512 5.29 -18.57 0.72
C VAL A 512 5.28 -20.08 1.07
N PRO A 513 6.16 -20.59 1.97
CA PRO A 513 6.18 -22.01 2.31
C PRO A 513 4.88 -22.50 2.93
N LEU A 514 4.22 -21.65 3.73
CA LEU A 514 2.95 -21.97 4.39
C LEU A 514 1.80 -22.02 3.39
N VAL A 515 1.73 -21.02 2.51
CA VAL A 515 0.63 -20.87 1.54
C VAL A 515 0.68 -21.98 0.48
N TYR A 516 1.87 -22.30 -0.02
CA TYR A 516 2.03 -23.21 -1.17
C TYR A 516 2.60 -24.58 -0.82
N GLY A 517 3.46 -24.69 0.19
CA GLY A 517 4.06 -25.95 0.60
C GLY A 517 3.19 -26.70 1.59
N TYR A 518 3.10 -26.20 2.82
CA TYR A 518 2.42 -26.89 3.92
C TYR A 518 0.94 -27.09 3.71
N ARG A 519 0.28 -26.35 2.82
CA ARG A 519 -1.13 -26.59 2.48
C ARG A 519 -1.34 -27.84 1.61
N SER A 520 -0.31 -28.33 0.92
CA SER A 520 -0.44 -29.51 0.08
C SER A 520 -0.50 -30.78 0.91
N VAL A 521 -1.65 -31.47 0.84
CA VAL A 521 -1.87 -32.76 1.54
C VAL A 521 -0.81 -33.80 1.13
N GLU A 522 -0.36 -33.76 -0.13
CA GLU A 522 0.68 -34.66 -0.62
C GLU A 522 2.03 -34.41 0.08
N LEU A 523 2.42 -33.13 0.24
CA LEU A 523 3.66 -32.77 0.92
C LEU A 523 3.57 -33.01 2.42
N GLN A 524 2.43 -32.70 3.05
CA GLN A 524 2.18 -33.00 4.47
C GLN A 524 2.31 -34.50 4.75
N GLY A 525 1.69 -35.34 3.93
CA GLY A 525 1.75 -36.79 4.09
C GLY A 525 3.17 -37.35 3.97
N LEU A 526 4.00 -36.78 3.10
CA LEU A 526 5.41 -37.16 2.98
C LEU A 526 6.25 -36.62 4.13
N LEU A 527 6.01 -35.39 4.57
CA LEU A 527 6.70 -34.78 5.70
C LEU A 527 6.42 -35.55 7.00
N TRP A 528 5.19 -36.01 7.20
CA TRP A 528 4.79 -36.77 8.39
C TRP A 528 5.47 -38.15 8.42
N LYS A 529 5.72 -38.76 7.25
CA LYS A 529 6.48 -40.01 7.14
C LYS A 529 7.96 -39.84 7.50
N LEU A 530 8.51 -38.64 7.37
CA LEU A 530 9.90 -38.32 7.70
C LEU A 530 10.10 -37.94 9.17
N LEU A 531 9.04 -37.60 9.91
CA LEU A 531 9.09 -37.30 11.34
C LEU A 531 8.90 -38.60 12.15
N PRO A 532 9.98 -39.24 12.64
CA PRO A 532 9.90 -40.52 13.36
C PRO A 532 9.07 -40.47 14.65
N LEU A 533 8.77 -39.28 15.16
CA LEU A 533 8.01 -39.05 16.39
C LEU A 533 6.49 -39.26 16.29
N SER A 534 5.92 -39.37 15.08
CA SER A 534 4.45 -39.38 14.92
C SER A 534 3.82 -40.78 14.79
N ARG A 535 4.60 -41.87 14.76
CA ARG A 535 4.04 -43.22 14.54
C ARG A 535 3.13 -43.72 15.67
N ASN A 536 3.19 -43.12 16.86
CA ASN A 536 2.47 -43.60 18.03
C ASN A 536 1.26 -42.76 18.47
N MET A 537 0.88 -41.69 17.74
CA MET A 537 -0.19 -40.80 18.24
C MET A 537 -1.37 -40.47 17.31
N ILE A 538 -1.46 -40.99 16.09
CA ILE A 538 -2.61 -40.65 15.23
C ILE A 538 -3.07 -41.87 14.43
N GLN A 539 -4.10 -42.55 14.95
CA GLN A 539 -5.06 -43.26 14.10
C GLN A 539 -5.78 -42.23 13.23
N PRO A 540 -5.97 -42.49 11.92
CA PRO A 540 -6.62 -41.56 11.03
C PRO A 540 -8.10 -41.40 11.41
N ILE A 541 -8.52 -40.16 11.70
CA ILE A 541 -9.94 -39.79 11.71
C ILE A 541 -10.42 -39.88 10.26
N SER A 542 -11.23 -40.91 9.98
CA SER A 542 -11.97 -41.05 8.73
C SER A 542 -12.98 -39.91 8.59
N CYS A 543 -12.95 -39.23 7.45
CA CYS A 543 -14.03 -38.41 6.90
C CYS A 543 -14.28 -38.82 5.46
#